data_AF-A0A1B6KEG8-F1
#
_entry.id   AF-A0A1B6KEG8-F1
#
_cell.length_a   1.000
_cell.length_b   1.000
_cell.length_c   1.000
_cell.angle_alpha   90.00
_cell.angle_beta   90.00
_cell.angle_gamma   90.00
#
_symmetry.space_group_name_H-M   'P 1'
#
loop_
_entity.id
_entity.type
_entity.pdbx_description
1 polymer ?
#
loop_
_entity_poly.entity_id
_entity_poly.type
_entity_poly.pdbx_seq_one_letter_code
_entity_poly.pdbx_strand_id
1 'polypeptide(L)'
;LITQALCLNPPEGEVNGPDWPARIKQVMQLAPLSYSLVLMLSDKIYAVRDAYGNRPLCIGKIVPLNSQPGNNVAEGWVVSSESCGFLSIGARYEREVVPGEIVELTEAGARTITIVDRMDGSNPAFCIFEYVYFARSDSIFEGQMVYSVRLECGKMLAREAWVDADIVSSVPESGTAAAHGFSRESGIPFAEVLCKNRYVGRTFIQPSTRLRQLGVAKKFGALSENVQGKKLILIDDSIVRGNTIGPIVKLLRDAGAKEVHIRIASPPLLYPCYMGINIPTREELIANKLDTLKLAQHTGADSLCYLSVKGLHEAVRQNIRCNNKTPIGHCTACLTGEYPQKLEW
;
A
#
# COMPACT_ATOMS: atom_id res chain seq x y z
N LEU A 1 -1.17 -23.23 -11.43
CA LEU A 1 -0.29 -23.66 -10.32
C LEU A 1 -1.03 -23.84 -9.00
N ILE A 2 -1.54 -22.79 -8.33
CA ILE A 2 -2.26 -22.95 -7.04
C ILE A 2 -3.44 -23.94 -7.13
N THR A 3 -4.35 -23.75 -8.10
CA THR A 3 -5.49 -24.68 -8.30
C THR A 3 -5.04 -26.11 -8.59
N GLN A 4 -3.97 -26.28 -9.38
CA GLN A 4 -3.43 -27.61 -9.68
C GLN A 4 -2.83 -28.26 -8.42
N ALA A 5 -2.12 -27.48 -7.60
CA ALA A 5 -1.54 -27.95 -6.35
C ALA A 5 -2.63 -28.33 -5.33
N LEU A 6 -3.73 -27.58 -5.27
CA LEU A 6 -4.91 -27.92 -4.45
C LEU A 6 -5.58 -29.23 -4.90
N CYS A 7 -5.45 -29.62 -6.18
CA CYS A 7 -6.00 -30.87 -6.69
C CYS A 7 -5.14 -32.10 -6.34
N LEU A 8 -3.88 -31.92 -5.95
CA LEU A 8 -3.00 -33.02 -5.55
C LEU A 8 -3.38 -33.56 -4.17
N ASN A 9 -3.23 -34.87 -3.98
CA ASN A 9 -3.42 -35.48 -2.66
C ASN A 9 -2.26 -35.05 -1.74
N PRO A 10 -2.53 -34.72 -0.47
CA PRO A 10 -1.48 -34.43 0.50
C PRO A 10 -0.61 -35.68 0.76
N PRO A 11 0.66 -35.51 1.20
CA PRO A 11 1.56 -36.64 1.47
C PRO A 11 1.02 -37.64 2.51
N GLU A 12 0.18 -37.18 3.43
CA GLU A 12 -0.45 -37.99 4.49
C GLU A 12 -1.58 -38.90 3.97
N GLY A 13 -1.98 -38.75 2.70
CA GLY A 13 -3.06 -39.51 2.07
C GLY A 13 -4.46 -39.02 2.45
N GLU A 14 -5.48 -39.58 1.79
CA GLU A 14 -6.89 -39.24 2.03
C GLU A 14 -7.73 -40.51 2.08
N VAL A 15 -8.46 -40.71 3.19
CA VAL A 15 -9.26 -41.93 3.42
C VAL A 15 -10.75 -41.70 3.12
N ASN A 16 -11.26 -40.49 3.36
CA ASN A 16 -12.70 -40.16 3.28
C ASN A 16 -12.97 -38.92 2.41
N GLY A 17 -12.38 -38.88 1.22
CA GLY A 17 -12.47 -37.73 0.31
C GLY A 17 -11.49 -36.59 0.64
N PRO A 18 -11.63 -35.43 -0.04
CA PRO A 18 -10.64 -34.36 0.03
C PRO A 18 -10.47 -33.75 1.44
N ASP A 19 -9.25 -33.81 1.97
CA ASP A 19 -8.86 -33.06 3.18
C ASP A 19 -8.37 -31.66 2.76
N TRP A 20 -9.31 -30.72 2.73
CA TRP A 20 -9.02 -29.34 2.32
C TRP A 20 -7.98 -28.64 3.18
N PRO A 21 -8.04 -28.68 4.53
CA PRO A 21 -6.96 -28.17 5.36
C PRO A 21 -5.58 -28.74 5.02
N ALA A 22 -5.46 -30.05 4.82
CA ALA A 22 -4.18 -30.68 4.47
C ALA A 22 -3.71 -30.25 3.06
N ARG A 23 -4.61 -30.19 2.07
CA ARG A 23 -4.31 -29.70 0.72
C ARG A 23 -3.85 -28.24 0.73
N ILE A 24 -4.54 -27.37 1.46
CA ILE A 24 -4.17 -25.95 1.59
C ILE A 24 -2.79 -25.84 2.25
N LYS A 25 -2.56 -26.56 3.35
CA LYS A 25 -1.25 -26.59 4.03
C LYS A 25 -0.14 -27.04 3.07
N GLN A 26 -0.38 -28.07 2.26
CA GLN A 26 0.59 -28.51 1.25
C GLN A 26 0.87 -27.42 0.22
N VAL A 27 -0.15 -26.72 -0.28
CA VAL A 27 0.06 -25.57 -1.17
C VAL A 27 0.90 -24.49 -0.51
N MET A 28 0.65 -24.21 0.77
CA MET A 28 1.43 -23.19 1.48
C MET A 28 2.90 -23.57 1.65
N GLN A 29 3.20 -24.86 1.75
CA GLN A 29 4.58 -25.37 1.79
C GLN A 29 5.25 -25.34 0.41
N LEU A 30 4.50 -25.59 -0.67
CA LEU A 30 5.01 -25.58 -2.04
C LEU A 30 5.12 -24.17 -2.64
N ALA A 31 4.30 -23.24 -2.17
CA ALA A 31 4.26 -21.85 -2.62
C ALA A 31 4.73 -20.93 -1.48
N PRO A 32 6.03 -20.62 -1.40
CA PRO A 32 6.58 -19.76 -0.35
C PRO A 32 6.48 -18.25 -0.65
N LEU A 33 5.82 -17.89 -1.76
CA LEU A 33 5.64 -16.50 -2.20
C LEU A 33 4.41 -15.83 -1.56
N SER A 34 4.06 -14.64 -2.05
CA SER A 34 2.96 -13.80 -1.56
C SER A 34 1.59 -14.21 -2.07
N TYR A 35 0.62 -14.42 -1.19
CA TYR A 35 -0.80 -14.59 -1.55
C TYR A 35 -1.74 -14.38 -0.36
N SER A 36 -2.97 -14.01 -0.70
CA SER A 36 -4.13 -14.16 0.16
C SER A 36 -5.19 -14.88 -0.65
N LEU A 37 -5.66 -16.03 -0.14
CA LEU A 37 -6.58 -16.90 -0.86
C LEU A 37 -7.90 -16.98 -0.11
N VAL A 38 -8.98 -16.98 -0.90
CA VAL A 38 -10.32 -17.32 -0.44
C VAL A 38 -10.75 -18.54 -1.24
N LEU A 39 -11.03 -19.64 -0.56
CA LEU A 39 -11.57 -20.86 -1.15
C LEU A 39 -12.99 -21.05 -0.66
N MET A 40 -13.92 -21.33 -1.56
CA MET A 40 -15.32 -21.55 -1.22
C MET A 40 -15.71 -22.98 -1.55
N LEU A 41 -16.36 -23.62 -0.59
CA LEU A 41 -17.00 -24.92 -0.70
C LEU A 41 -18.51 -24.74 -0.47
N SER A 42 -19.28 -25.82 -0.57
CA SER A 42 -20.74 -25.77 -0.41
C SER A 42 -21.20 -25.25 0.95
N ASP A 43 -20.43 -25.52 2.02
CA ASP A 43 -20.82 -25.29 3.41
C ASP A 43 -19.84 -24.39 4.19
N LYS A 44 -18.73 -23.97 3.55
CA LYS A 44 -17.65 -23.24 4.23
C LYS A 44 -16.82 -22.39 3.29
N ILE A 45 -16.15 -21.40 3.87
CA ILE A 45 -15.12 -20.59 3.22
C ILE A 45 -13.80 -20.75 3.98
N TYR A 46 -12.69 -20.94 3.27
CA TYR A 46 -11.36 -20.83 3.84
C TYR A 46 -10.73 -19.49 3.47
N ALA A 47 -10.23 -18.77 4.47
CA ALA A 47 -9.41 -17.59 4.32
C ALA A 47 -7.96 -17.96 4.69
N VAL A 48 -7.05 -17.80 3.74
CA VAL A 48 -5.67 -18.28 3.87
C VAL A 48 -4.70 -17.16 3.56
N ARG A 49 -3.74 -16.91 4.45
CA ARG A 49 -2.69 -15.91 4.25
C ARG A 49 -1.33 -16.60 4.22
N ASP A 50 -0.47 -16.23 3.27
CA ASP A 50 0.86 -16.81 3.13
C ASP A 50 1.69 -16.73 4.43
N ALA A 51 2.69 -17.59 4.57
CA ALA A 51 3.49 -17.72 5.80
C ALA A 51 4.23 -16.41 6.19
N TYR A 52 4.56 -15.55 5.22
CA TYR A 52 5.14 -14.24 5.46
C TYR A 52 4.10 -13.18 5.79
N GLY A 53 2.82 -13.44 5.51
CA GLY A 53 1.72 -12.50 5.66
C GLY A 53 1.86 -11.31 4.71
N ASN A 54 2.44 -11.49 3.52
CA ASN A 54 2.86 -10.38 2.68
C ASN A 54 1.67 -9.55 2.15
N ARG A 55 0.63 -10.20 1.63
CA ARG A 55 -0.63 -9.53 1.25
C ARG A 55 -1.59 -9.41 2.43
N PRO A 56 -2.40 -8.35 2.49
CA PRO A 56 -3.38 -8.17 3.55
C PRO A 56 -4.58 -9.09 3.34
N LEU A 57 -5.10 -9.60 4.45
CA LEU A 57 -6.35 -10.36 4.52
C LEU A 57 -6.97 -10.16 5.90
N CYS A 58 -8.24 -9.78 5.94
CA CYS A 58 -8.95 -9.51 7.18
C CYS A 58 -10.36 -10.11 7.14
N ILE A 59 -10.88 -10.35 8.33
CA ILE A 59 -12.20 -10.92 8.56
C ILE A 59 -13.07 -9.87 9.23
N GLY A 60 -14.31 -9.78 8.78
CA GLY A 60 -15.37 -9.05 9.43
C GLY A 60 -16.57 -9.97 9.69
N LYS A 61 -17.49 -9.47 10.51
CA LYS A 61 -18.78 -10.12 10.79
C LYS A 61 -19.92 -9.20 10.41
N ILE A 62 -20.89 -9.74 9.67
CA ILE A 62 -22.17 -9.07 9.42
C ILE A 62 -22.94 -9.09 10.73
N VAL A 63 -23.42 -7.93 11.15
CA VAL A 63 -24.25 -7.79 12.35
C VAL A 63 -25.64 -7.29 11.99
N PRO A 64 -26.69 -7.65 12.73
CA PRO A 64 -28.03 -7.12 12.49
C PRO A 64 -28.02 -5.59 12.54
N LEU A 65 -28.73 -4.92 11.62
CA LEU A 65 -28.74 -3.46 11.47
C LEU A 65 -29.14 -2.70 12.76
N ASN A 66 -29.98 -3.31 13.60
CA ASN A 66 -30.46 -2.75 14.87
C ASN A 66 -29.65 -3.21 16.10
N SER A 67 -28.47 -3.81 15.88
CA SER A 67 -27.63 -4.33 16.95
C SER A 67 -27.03 -3.20 17.79
N GLN A 68 -27.42 -3.16 19.07
CA GLN A 68 -26.80 -2.33 20.09
C GLN A 68 -25.27 -2.53 20.12
N PRO A 69 -24.48 -1.48 20.46
CA PRO A 69 -23.06 -1.63 20.75
C PRO A 69 -22.86 -2.73 21.81
N GLY A 70 -22.01 -3.73 21.52
CA GLY A 70 -21.79 -4.87 22.40
C GLY A 70 -22.53 -6.16 22.01
N ASN A 71 -23.50 -6.11 21.10
CA ASN A 71 -24.02 -7.34 20.49
C ASN A 71 -22.98 -7.92 19.51
N ASN A 72 -22.58 -9.17 19.77
CA ASN A 72 -21.53 -9.89 19.06
C ASN A 72 -22.05 -11.06 18.21
N VAL A 73 -23.38 -11.26 18.13
CA VAL A 73 -23.95 -12.29 17.26
C VAL A 73 -23.71 -11.92 15.80
N ALA A 74 -22.98 -12.76 15.08
CA ALA A 74 -22.75 -12.62 13.64
C ALA A 74 -23.89 -13.28 12.86
N GLU A 75 -24.50 -12.57 11.91
CA GLU A 75 -25.41 -13.16 10.91
C GLU A 75 -24.63 -13.84 9.77
N GLY A 76 -23.36 -13.47 9.61
CA GLY A 76 -22.47 -14.04 8.61
C GLY A 76 -21.06 -13.50 8.76
N TRP A 77 -20.14 -14.11 8.02
CA TRP A 77 -18.73 -13.73 8.01
C TRP A 77 -18.33 -13.21 6.64
N VAL A 78 -17.44 -12.23 6.63
CA VAL A 78 -16.87 -11.65 5.41
C VAL A 78 -15.36 -11.69 5.49
N VAL A 79 -14.73 -11.91 4.36
CA VAL A 79 -13.27 -11.86 4.22
C VAL A 79 -12.93 -10.90 3.07
N SER A 80 -11.92 -10.07 3.28
CA SER A 80 -11.49 -9.06 2.31
C SER A 80 -10.00 -8.77 2.47
N SER A 81 -9.34 -8.35 1.39
CA SER A 81 -7.99 -7.79 1.48
C SER A 81 -7.94 -6.53 2.33
N GLU A 82 -9.01 -5.74 2.33
CA GLU A 82 -9.08 -4.45 3.02
C GLU A 82 -10.34 -4.32 3.87
N SER A 83 -10.21 -3.73 5.07
CA SER A 83 -11.33 -3.53 6.00
C SER A 83 -12.30 -2.43 5.58
N CYS A 84 -11.87 -1.53 4.70
CA CYS A 84 -12.60 -0.34 4.31
C CYS A 84 -13.95 -0.63 3.62
N GLY A 85 -14.11 -1.83 3.05
CA GLY A 85 -15.37 -2.27 2.44
C GLY A 85 -16.42 -2.77 3.44
N PHE A 86 -16.03 -3.11 4.68
CA PHE A 86 -16.93 -3.77 5.64
C PHE A 86 -18.11 -2.90 6.05
N LEU A 87 -17.87 -1.63 6.37
CA LEU A 87 -18.94 -0.72 6.81
C LEU A 87 -20.03 -0.54 5.74
N SER A 88 -19.66 -0.52 4.47
CA SER A 88 -20.59 -0.36 3.34
C SER A 88 -21.58 -1.51 3.18
N ILE A 89 -21.26 -2.69 3.74
CA ILE A 89 -22.11 -3.89 3.70
C ILE A 89 -22.67 -4.26 5.08
N GLY A 90 -22.56 -3.36 6.08
CA GLY A 90 -23.03 -3.61 7.44
C GLY A 90 -22.14 -4.60 8.23
N ALA A 91 -20.93 -4.89 7.75
CA ALA A 91 -19.97 -5.70 8.47
C ALA A 91 -19.12 -4.87 9.43
N ARG A 92 -18.81 -5.44 10.59
CA ARG A 92 -17.85 -4.92 11.56
C ARG A 92 -16.53 -5.66 11.40
N TYR A 93 -15.42 -4.92 11.42
CA TYR A 93 -14.08 -5.52 11.46
C TYR A 93 -13.94 -6.38 12.71
N GLU A 94 -13.43 -7.60 12.54
CA GLU A 94 -13.15 -8.53 13.64
C GLU A 94 -11.64 -8.58 13.92
N ARG A 95 -10.85 -9.03 12.93
CA ARG A 95 -9.39 -9.15 13.02
C ARG A 95 -8.74 -9.38 11.66
N GLU A 96 -7.43 -9.24 11.61
CA GLU A 96 -6.63 -9.75 10.50
C GLU A 96 -6.50 -11.28 10.55
N VAL A 97 -6.33 -11.88 9.37
CA VAL A 97 -5.79 -13.24 9.24
C VAL A 97 -4.28 -13.14 9.47
N VAL A 98 -3.73 -13.87 10.42
CA VAL A 98 -2.31 -13.76 10.78
C VAL A 98 -1.43 -14.47 9.74
N PRO A 99 -0.12 -14.15 9.63
CA PRO A 99 0.78 -14.83 8.71
C PRO A 99 0.74 -16.36 8.88
N GLY A 100 0.54 -17.08 7.77
CA GLY A 100 0.45 -18.55 7.75
C GLY A 100 -0.89 -19.13 8.21
N GLU A 101 -1.86 -18.31 8.58
CA GLU A 101 -3.13 -18.78 9.12
C GLU A 101 -4.06 -19.32 8.04
N ILE A 102 -4.67 -20.48 8.33
CA ILE A 102 -5.84 -21.02 7.63
C ILE A 102 -7.04 -20.84 8.55
N VAL A 103 -7.99 -20.00 8.15
CA VAL A 103 -9.26 -19.79 8.87
C VAL A 103 -10.39 -20.47 8.12
N GLU A 104 -11.21 -21.24 8.85
CA GLU A 104 -12.47 -21.79 8.37
C GLU A 104 -13.62 -20.89 8.85
N LEU A 105 -14.46 -20.47 7.91
CA LEU A 105 -15.68 -19.69 8.13
C LEU A 105 -16.88 -20.59 7.77
N THR A 106 -17.74 -20.84 8.75
CA THR A 106 -18.98 -21.64 8.60
C THR A 106 -20.16 -20.92 9.24
N GLU A 107 -21.36 -21.48 9.12
CA GLU A 107 -22.54 -21.01 9.85
C GLU A 107 -22.33 -21.02 11.38
N ALA A 108 -21.50 -21.93 11.90
CA ALA A 108 -21.22 -22.02 13.33
C ALA A 108 -20.23 -20.95 13.83
N GLY A 109 -19.49 -20.28 12.93
CA GLY A 109 -18.48 -19.30 13.30
C GLY A 109 -17.22 -19.32 12.45
N ALA A 110 -16.28 -18.46 12.83
CA ALA A 110 -14.92 -18.39 12.31
C ALA A 110 -13.94 -19.05 13.29
N ARG A 111 -13.08 -19.95 12.81
CA ARG A 111 -12.03 -20.56 13.64
C ARG A 111 -10.73 -20.75 12.88
N THR A 112 -9.61 -20.62 13.58
CA THR A 112 -8.30 -21.00 13.08
C THR A 112 -8.21 -22.52 13.01
N ILE A 113 -7.85 -23.06 11.84
CA ILE A 113 -7.62 -24.49 11.66
C ILE A 113 -6.17 -24.83 12.00
N THR A 114 -5.24 -24.06 11.45
CA THR A 114 -3.80 -24.18 11.72
C THR A 114 -3.09 -22.90 11.33
N ILE A 115 -1.86 -22.75 11.82
CA ILE A 115 -0.91 -21.74 11.37
C ILE A 115 0.29 -22.49 10.80
N VAL A 116 0.67 -22.17 9.55
CA VAL A 116 1.84 -22.74 8.88
C VAL A 116 3.03 -21.83 9.14
N ASP A 117 4.05 -22.38 9.78
CA ASP A 117 5.28 -21.65 10.08
C ASP A 117 6.10 -21.36 8.83
N ARG A 118 6.87 -20.28 8.87
CA ARG A 118 7.90 -19.97 7.86
C ARG A 118 9.05 -20.95 8.01
N MET A 119 9.48 -21.55 6.90
CA MET A 119 10.49 -22.62 6.91
C MET A 119 11.86 -22.17 7.44
N ASP A 120 12.19 -20.89 7.32
CA ASP A 120 13.49 -20.32 7.70
C ASP A 120 13.48 -19.63 9.08
N GLY A 121 12.34 -19.63 9.78
CA GLY A 121 12.18 -18.95 11.07
C GLY A 121 12.28 -17.42 11.00
N SER A 122 12.20 -16.83 9.80
CA SER A 122 12.27 -15.39 9.59
C SER A 122 11.09 -14.63 10.21
N ASN A 123 11.21 -13.30 10.25
CA ASN A 123 10.09 -12.43 10.63
C ASN A 123 9.02 -12.39 9.52
N PRO A 124 7.76 -12.06 9.86
CA PRO A 124 6.78 -11.68 8.86
C PRO A 124 7.30 -10.58 7.92
N ALA A 125 6.75 -10.50 6.72
CA ALA A 125 7.17 -9.55 5.71
C ALA A 125 5.96 -8.89 5.04
N PHE A 126 5.13 -8.21 5.84
CA PHE A 126 3.95 -7.49 5.33
C PHE A 126 4.36 -6.43 4.28
N CYS A 127 3.66 -6.35 3.16
CA CYS A 127 4.05 -5.44 2.09
C CYS A 127 4.00 -3.98 2.55
N ILE A 128 5.17 -3.33 2.66
CA ILE A 128 5.24 -1.93 3.11
C ILE A 128 4.54 -0.99 2.12
N PHE A 129 4.42 -1.40 0.85
CA PHE A 129 3.83 -0.60 -0.22
C PHE A 129 2.30 -0.50 -0.09
N GLU A 130 1.66 -1.36 0.69
CA GLU A 130 0.25 -1.21 1.09
C GLU A 130 0.06 0.08 1.88
N TYR A 131 0.96 0.36 2.84
CA TYR A 131 0.96 1.62 3.58
C TYR A 131 1.36 2.81 2.70
N VAL A 132 2.38 2.67 1.85
CA VAL A 132 2.86 3.78 1.01
C VAL A 132 1.77 4.26 0.04
N TYR A 133 1.12 3.34 -0.69
CA TYR A 133 0.27 3.73 -1.81
C TYR A 133 -0.97 2.85 -2.00
N PHE A 134 -0.82 1.53 -1.96
CA PHE A 134 -1.77 0.63 -2.62
C PHE A 134 -3.14 0.58 -1.93
N ALA A 135 -3.15 0.54 -0.59
CA ALA A 135 -4.39 0.44 0.18
C ALA A 135 -5.13 1.78 0.30
N ARG A 136 -6.44 1.70 0.52
CA ARG A 136 -7.28 2.86 0.83
C ARG A 136 -6.94 3.39 2.22
N SER A 137 -6.99 4.71 2.39
CA SER A 137 -6.50 5.36 3.61
C SER A 137 -7.29 5.01 4.88
N ASP A 138 -8.55 4.61 4.76
CA ASP A 138 -9.41 4.18 5.87
C ASP A 138 -9.39 2.65 6.12
N SER A 139 -8.51 1.91 5.44
CA SER A 139 -8.19 0.52 5.78
C SER A 139 -7.35 0.42 7.05
N ILE A 140 -7.51 -0.68 7.77
CA ILE A 140 -6.77 -0.99 9.00
C ILE A 140 -5.86 -2.19 8.75
N PHE A 141 -4.58 -2.02 9.03
CA PHE A 141 -3.57 -3.08 9.05
C PHE A 141 -2.77 -2.98 10.34
N GLU A 142 -2.39 -4.11 10.93
CA GLU A 142 -1.57 -4.19 12.15
C GLU A 142 -2.11 -3.31 13.30
N GLY A 143 -3.44 -3.16 13.38
CA GLY A 143 -4.14 -2.36 14.38
C GLY A 143 -4.10 -0.84 14.16
N GLN A 144 -3.61 -0.37 13.01
CA GLN A 144 -3.51 1.06 12.67
C GLN A 144 -4.16 1.39 11.33
N MET A 145 -4.69 2.59 11.21
CA MET A 145 -5.28 3.10 9.97
C MET A 145 -4.18 3.53 9.00
N VAL A 146 -4.32 3.19 7.72
CA VAL A 146 -3.36 3.54 6.66
C VAL A 146 -3.14 5.06 6.58
N TYR A 147 -4.21 5.86 6.74
CA TYR A 147 -4.13 7.33 6.78
C TYR A 147 -3.17 7.83 7.87
N SER A 148 -3.27 7.26 9.07
CA SER A 148 -2.42 7.64 10.21
C SER A 148 -0.96 7.31 9.95
N VAL A 149 -0.67 6.17 9.32
CA VAL A 149 0.70 5.81 8.92
C VAL A 149 1.26 6.79 7.90
N ARG A 150 0.49 7.12 6.86
CA ARG A 150 0.91 8.11 5.84
C ARG A 150 1.13 9.49 6.44
N LEU A 151 0.33 9.88 7.44
CA LEU A 151 0.55 11.11 8.21
C LEU A 151 1.90 11.08 8.92
N GLU A 152 2.26 9.98 9.60
CA GLU A 152 3.58 9.84 10.24
C GLU A 152 4.72 9.83 9.21
N CYS A 153 4.54 9.20 8.04
CA CYS A 153 5.53 9.28 6.94
C CYS A 153 5.81 10.73 6.54
N GLY A 154 4.75 11.56 6.46
CA GLY A 154 4.86 12.99 6.19
C GLY A 154 5.65 13.75 7.27
N LYS A 155 5.42 13.43 8.55
CA LYS A 155 6.17 14.03 9.67
C LYS A 155 7.65 13.63 9.62
N MET A 156 7.95 12.35 9.40
CA MET A 156 9.34 11.91 9.24
C MET A 156 10.02 12.59 8.06
N LEU A 157 9.32 12.74 6.94
CA LEU A 157 9.82 13.43 5.76
C LEU A 157 10.11 14.92 6.04
N ALA A 158 9.30 15.59 6.85
CA ALA A 158 9.58 16.96 7.29
C ALA A 158 10.86 17.04 8.14
N ARG A 159 11.11 16.06 9.01
CA ARG A 159 12.35 16.02 9.83
C ARG A 159 13.59 15.78 8.98
N GLU A 160 13.49 14.92 7.97
CA GLU A 160 14.62 14.54 7.11
C GLU A 160 14.91 15.55 5.99
N ALA A 161 13.87 16.22 5.48
CA ALA A 161 13.95 16.98 4.23
C ALA A 161 13.21 18.33 4.29
N TRP A 162 13.25 19.01 5.43
CA TRP A 162 12.70 20.37 5.56
C TRP A 162 13.31 21.35 4.54
N VAL A 163 12.53 22.32 4.09
CA VAL A 163 13.00 23.48 3.30
C VAL A 163 12.11 24.68 3.56
N ASP A 164 12.68 25.88 3.47
CA ASP A 164 11.94 27.14 3.57
C ASP A 164 10.96 27.29 2.39
N ALA A 165 9.67 27.37 2.68
CA ALA A 165 8.61 27.52 1.68
C ALA A 165 7.35 28.16 2.30
N ASP A 166 6.46 28.65 1.43
CA ASP A 166 5.23 29.32 1.87
C ASP A 166 4.08 28.33 2.11
N ILE A 167 4.02 27.25 1.31
CA ILE A 167 2.88 26.34 1.26
C ILE A 167 3.36 24.89 1.11
N VAL A 168 2.75 23.98 1.87
CA VAL A 168 2.79 22.53 1.62
C VAL A 168 1.52 22.14 0.86
N SER A 169 1.65 21.34 -0.20
CA SER A 169 0.52 20.76 -0.92
C SER A 169 0.83 19.32 -1.31
N SER A 170 -0.20 18.56 -1.68
CA SER A 170 -0.05 17.21 -2.24
C SER A 170 -0.30 17.17 -3.73
N VAL A 171 0.23 16.14 -4.41
CA VAL A 171 -0.37 15.58 -5.61
C VAL A 171 -1.60 14.77 -5.20
N PRO A 172 -2.83 15.19 -5.58
CA PRO A 172 -4.03 14.49 -5.13
C PRO A 172 -4.22 13.14 -5.85
N GLU A 173 -4.66 12.09 -5.17
CA GLU A 173 -5.16 12.03 -3.78
C GLU A 173 -4.21 11.30 -2.81
N SER A 174 -3.25 10.55 -3.35
CA SER A 174 -2.48 9.58 -2.58
C SER A 174 -1.41 10.22 -1.68
N GLY A 175 -0.84 11.36 -2.07
CA GLY A 175 0.10 12.13 -1.25
C GLY A 175 -0.54 12.99 -0.15
N THR A 176 -1.87 13.10 -0.09
CA THR A 176 -2.56 14.09 0.77
C THR A 176 -2.34 13.86 2.28
N ALA A 177 -2.41 12.62 2.74
CA ALA A 177 -2.17 12.30 4.15
C ALA A 177 -0.72 12.67 4.57
N ALA A 178 0.26 12.35 3.73
CA ALA A 178 1.66 12.72 3.98
C ALA A 178 1.87 14.24 3.94
N ALA A 179 1.17 14.97 3.06
CA ALA A 179 1.23 16.43 3.04
C ALA A 179 0.69 17.08 4.31
N HIS A 180 -0.42 16.58 4.85
CA HIS A 180 -0.90 17.01 6.15
C HIS A 180 0.10 16.69 7.27
N GLY A 181 0.77 15.53 7.20
CA GLY A 181 1.80 15.14 8.16
C GLY A 181 2.99 16.10 8.12
N PHE A 182 3.49 16.37 6.91
CA PHE A 182 4.61 17.28 6.68
C PHE A 182 4.29 18.69 7.17
N SER A 183 3.12 19.22 6.80
CA SER A 183 2.65 20.55 7.23
C SER A 183 2.56 20.69 8.75
N ARG A 184 2.01 19.68 9.44
CA ARG A 184 1.90 19.69 10.91
C ARG A 184 3.26 19.67 11.60
N GLU A 185 4.21 18.91 11.08
CA GLU A 185 5.55 18.82 11.66
C GLU A 185 6.40 20.06 11.34
N SER A 186 6.31 20.60 10.12
CA SER A 186 7.13 21.73 9.68
C SER A 186 6.59 23.09 10.11
N GLY A 187 5.31 23.18 10.45
CA GLY A 187 4.60 24.44 10.72
C GLY A 187 4.22 25.23 9.47
N ILE A 188 4.58 24.77 8.27
CA ILE A 188 4.22 25.43 7.00
C ILE A 188 2.77 25.09 6.67
N PRO A 189 1.90 26.07 6.37
CA PRO A 189 0.48 25.82 6.15
C PRO A 189 0.23 24.92 4.93
N PHE A 190 -0.75 24.02 5.05
CA PHE A 190 -1.24 23.24 3.93
C PHE A 190 -2.27 24.05 3.14
N ALA A 191 -2.14 24.09 1.82
CA ALA A 191 -3.17 24.59 0.91
C ALA A 191 -3.18 23.75 -0.36
N GLU A 192 -4.37 23.57 -0.96
CA GLU A 192 -4.49 22.89 -2.23
C GLU A 192 -3.94 23.77 -3.36
N VAL A 193 -3.02 23.24 -4.17
CA VAL A 193 -2.51 23.93 -5.37
C VAL A 193 -2.91 23.24 -6.68
N LEU A 194 -3.46 22.04 -6.58
CA LEU A 194 -3.89 21.20 -7.69
C LEU A 194 -5.32 20.74 -7.46
N CYS A 195 -6.16 20.89 -8.47
CA CYS A 195 -7.49 20.30 -8.52
C CYS A 195 -7.46 19.09 -9.47
N LYS A 196 -7.76 17.89 -8.94
CA LYS A 196 -7.86 16.66 -9.75
C LYS A 196 -9.17 16.67 -10.53
N ASN A 197 -9.07 16.52 -11.84
CA ASN A 197 -10.24 16.37 -12.70
C ASN A 197 -10.81 14.95 -12.55
N ARG A 198 -11.92 14.83 -11.81
CA ARG A 198 -12.59 13.56 -11.49
C ARG A 198 -13.27 12.91 -12.70
N TYR A 199 -13.43 13.63 -13.81
CA TYR A 199 -14.13 13.16 -15.01
C TYR A 199 -13.18 12.64 -16.10
N VAL A 200 -11.88 12.58 -15.83
CA VAL A 200 -10.91 12.01 -16.77
C VAL A 200 -10.94 10.49 -16.66
N GLY A 201 -11.69 9.85 -17.56
CA GLY A 201 -11.66 8.39 -17.75
C GLY A 201 -10.35 7.89 -18.37
N ARG A 202 -10.29 6.60 -18.71
CA ARG A 202 -9.15 6.04 -19.46
C ARG A 202 -8.97 6.83 -20.75
N THR A 203 -7.80 7.46 -20.95
CA THR A 203 -7.44 8.02 -22.25
C THR A 203 -7.38 6.87 -23.26
N PHE A 204 -8.35 6.81 -24.17
CA PHE A 204 -8.28 5.98 -25.39
C PHE A 204 -6.94 6.18 -26.09
N ILE A 205 -6.47 5.17 -26.84
CA ILE A 205 -5.21 5.19 -27.60
C ILE A 205 -5.09 6.52 -28.33
N GLN A 206 -4.25 7.42 -27.81
CA GLN A 206 -4.04 8.73 -28.41
C GLN A 206 -3.07 8.54 -29.57
N PRO A 207 -3.43 8.95 -30.80
CA PRO A 207 -2.64 8.68 -32.00
C PRO A 207 -1.33 9.45 -32.08
N SER A 208 -1.10 10.45 -31.20
CA SER A 208 0.16 11.21 -31.17
C SER A 208 0.77 11.32 -29.78
N THR A 209 2.10 11.30 -29.73
CA THR A 209 2.90 11.57 -28.51
C THR A 209 2.56 12.93 -27.89
N ARG A 210 2.26 13.94 -28.74
CA ARG A 210 1.80 15.27 -28.31
C ARG A 210 0.49 15.19 -27.52
N LEU A 211 -0.52 14.47 -28.04
CA LEU A 211 -1.81 14.29 -27.36
C LEU A 211 -1.68 13.46 -26.06
N ARG A 212 -0.74 12.50 -26.02
CA ARG A 212 -0.40 11.79 -24.77
C ARG A 212 0.20 12.70 -23.70
N GLN A 213 1.16 13.57 -24.08
CA GLN A 213 1.77 14.53 -23.17
C GLN A 213 0.75 15.56 -22.66
N LEU A 214 -0.13 16.06 -23.53
CA LEU A 214 -1.27 16.90 -23.13
C LEU A 214 -2.28 16.17 -22.22
N GLY A 215 -2.30 14.84 -22.25
CA GLY A 215 -3.19 14.01 -21.41
C GLY A 215 -2.88 14.09 -19.91
N VAL A 216 -1.65 14.39 -19.51
CA VAL A 216 -1.30 14.62 -18.08
C VAL A 216 -1.85 15.97 -17.62
N ALA A 217 -1.74 17.01 -18.46
CA ALA A 217 -2.34 18.33 -18.21
C ALA A 217 -3.88 18.29 -18.14
N LYS A 218 -4.53 17.26 -18.69
CA LYS A 218 -5.99 17.05 -18.53
C LYS A 218 -6.38 16.57 -17.13
N LYS A 219 -5.47 15.92 -16.40
CA LYS A 219 -5.77 15.29 -15.10
C LYS A 219 -5.81 16.28 -13.95
N PHE A 220 -5.06 17.38 -14.04
CA PHE A 220 -4.95 18.36 -12.98
C PHE A 220 -5.08 19.77 -13.54
N GLY A 221 -5.78 20.65 -12.80
CA GLY A 221 -5.72 22.09 -12.98
C GLY A 221 -4.96 22.73 -11.81
N ALA A 222 -4.15 23.76 -12.09
CA ALA A 222 -3.54 24.56 -11.04
C ALA A 222 -4.56 25.55 -10.46
N LEU A 223 -4.54 25.71 -9.14
CA LEU A 223 -5.29 26.75 -8.45
C LEU A 223 -4.42 28.01 -8.37
N SER A 224 -4.38 28.80 -9.46
CA SER A 224 -3.41 29.88 -9.64
C SER A 224 -3.36 30.89 -8.50
N GLU A 225 -4.50 31.22 -7.89
CA GLU A 225 -4.55 32.12 -6.72
C GLU A 225 -3.71 31.62 -5.53
N ASN A 226 -3.67 30.30 -5.32
CA ASN A 226 -2.88 29.69 -4.25
C ASN A 226 -1.40 29.53 -4.64
N VAL A 227 -1.08 29.60 -5.94
CA VAL A 227 0.26 29.30 -6.49
C VAL A 227 1.08 30.57 -6.75
N GLN A 228 0.44 31.65 -7.20
CA GLN A 228 1.12 32.81 -7.76
C GLN A 228 2.08 33.46 -6.75
N GLY A 229 3.37 33.52 -7.12
CA GLY A 229 4.44 34.14 -6.33
C GLY A 229 4.90 33.32 -5.12
N LYS A 230 4.39 32.09 -4.92
CA LYS A 230 4.67 31.26 -3.75
C LYS A 230 5.79 30.25 -4.00
N LYS A 231 6.55 29.93 -2.95
CA LYS A 231 7.43 28.75 -2.87
C LYS A 231 6.61 27.57 -2.35
N LEU A 232 6.59 26.48 -3.10
CA LEU A 232 5.73 25.32 -2.83
C LEU A 232 6.58 24.11 -2.42
N ILE A 233 6.13 23.38 -1.41
CA ILE A 233 6.54 21.99 -1.16
C ILE A 233 5.43 21.08 -1.69
N LEU A 234 5.70 20.34 -2.75
CA LEU A 234 4.78 19.39 -3.36
C LEU A 234 5.10 17.97 -2.91
N ILE A 235 4.18 17.37 -2.15
CA ILE A 235 4.30 16.03 -1.62
C ILE A 235 3.63 15.02 -2.56
N ASP A 236 4.32 13.94 -2.88
CA ASP A 236 3.76 12.78 -3.58
C ASP A 236 4.13 11.49 -2.80
N ASP A 237 3.43 10.39 -3.08
CA ASP A 237 3.67 9.12 -2.38
C ASP A 237 4.99 8.45 -2.82
N SER A 238 5.26 8.42 -4.12
CA SER A 238 6.28 7.61 -4.76
C SER A 238 6.56 8.12 -6.18
N ILE A 239 7.75 7.84 -6.71
CA ILE A 239 8.08 8.06 -8.12
C ILE A 239 8.54 6.74 -8.74
N VAL A 240 7.84 6.28 -9.77
CA VAL A 240 8.19 5.06 -10.52
C VAL A 240 8.99 5.38 -11.77
N ARG A 241 8.35 6.00 -12.77
CA ARG A 241 8.97 6.34 -14.07
C ARG A 241 9.25 7.83 -14.27
N GLY A 242 8.83 8.70 -13.34
CA GLY A 242 9.01 10.16 -13.43
C GLY A 242 8.10 10.91 -14.41
N ASN A 243 7.26 10.22 -15.18
CA ASN A 243 6.45 10.82 -16.25
C ASN A 243 5.33 11.76 -15.77
N THR A 244 4.92 11.68 -14.51
CA THR A 244 3.80 12.46 -13.96
C THR A 244 4.26 13.78 -13.35
N ILE A 245 5.36 13.75 -12.59
CA ILE A 245 5.74 14.87 -11.73
C ILE A 245 6.29 16.06 -12.52
N GLY A 246 7.05 15.83 -13.59
CA GLY A 246 7.59 16.92 -14.45
C GLY A 246 6.48 17.80 -15.07
N PRO A 247 5.46 17.21 -15.72
CA PRO A 247 4.31 17.98 -16.19
C PRO A 247 3.56 18.74 -15.08
N ILE A 248 3.47 18.20 -13.86
CA ILE A 248 2.84 18.89 -12.72
C ILE A 248 3.67 20.10 -12.29
N VAL A 249 4.99 19.94 -12.16
CA VAL A 249 5.90 21.06 -11.83
C VAL A 249 5.77 22.15 -12.88
N LYS A 250 5.79 21.79 -14.16
CA LYS A 250 5.58 22.75 -15.24
C LYS A 250 4.25 23.48 -15.12
N LEU A 251 3.15 22.78 -14.87
CA LEU A 251 1.82 23.38 -14.67
C LEU A 251 1.82 24.40 -13.51
N LEU A 252 2.49 24.09 -12.40
CA LEU A 252 2.58 25.01 -11.26
C LEU A 252 3.48 26.22 -11.56
N ARG A 253 4.57 26.02 -12.30
CA ARG A 253 5.44 27.12 -12.78
C ARG A 253 4.68 28.05 -13.73
N ASP A 254 3.94 27.50 -14.69
CA ASP A 254 3.11 28.26 -15.62
C ASP A 254 1.98 29.03 -14.89
N ALA A 255 1.52 28.53 -13.73
CA ALA A 255 0.58 29.21 -12.84
C ALA A 255 1.22 30.25 -11.89
N GLY A 256 2.55 30.44 -11.96
CA GLY A 256 3.27 31.50 -11.25
C GLY A 256 4.04 31.07 -10.00
N ALA A 257 4.30 29.77 -9.77
CA ALA A 257 5.11 29.32 -8.64
C ALA A 257 6.54 29.86 -8.71
N LYS A 258 7.02 30.46 -7.61
CA LYS A 258 8.39 30.99 -7.48
C LYS A 258 9.43 29.89 -7.32
N GLU A 259 9.10 28.86 -6.55
CA GLU A 259 9.90 27.65 -6.31
C GLU A 259 8.94 26.46 -6.14
N VAL A 260 9.36 25.27 -6.56
CA VAL A 260 8.65 24.00 -6.40
C VAL A 260 9.64 22.95 -5.91
N HIS A 261 9.53 22.58 -4.64
CA HIS A 261 10.34 21.55 -3.99
C HIS A 261 9.52 20.27 -3.89
N ILE A 262 10.00 19.18 -4.50
CA ILE A 262 9.34 17.88 -4.43
C ILE A 262 9.80 17.14 -3.18
N ARG A 263 8.87 16.54 -2.43
CA ARG A 263 9.19 15.58 -1.37
C ARG A 263 8.36 14.32 -1.54
N ILE A 264 9.00 13.17 -1.48
CA ILE A 264 8.36 11.88 -1.73
C ILE A 264 8.26 11.12 -0.42
N ALA A 265 7.04 10.72 -0.04
CA ALA A 265 6.74 10.05 1.23
C ALA A 265 7.11 8.56 1.26
N SER A 266 7.99 8.14 0.37
CA SER A 266 8.62 6.82 0.33
C SER A 266 10.08 6.96 -0.10
N PRO A 267 10.91 5.94 0.17
CA PRO A 267 12.20 5.77 -0.48
C PRO A 267 12.06 5.58 -2.00
N PRO A 268 13.14 5.78 -2.76
CA PRO A 268 13.13 5.48 -4.19
C PRO A 268 12.87 3.99 -4.44
N LEU A 269 12.06 3.70 -5.45
CA LEU A 269 11.89 2.33 -5.93
C LEU A 269 13.08 1.97 -6.81
N LEU A 270 13.87 0.97 -6.38
CA LEU A 270 15.11 0.56 -7.05
C LEU A 270 15.02 -0.86 -7.63
N TYR A 271 14.04 -1.65 -7.19
CA TYR A 271 13.89 -3.06 -7.55
C TYR A 271 12.45 -3.32 -8.04
N PRO A 272 12.24 -4.26 -8.98
CA PRO A 272 10.90 -4.76 -9.32
C PRO A 272 10.23 -5.39 -8.08
N CYS A 273 8.99 -5.87 -8.22
CA CYS A 273 8.35 -6.63 -7.15
C CYS A 273 7.85 -7.97 -7.68
N TYR A 274 8.28 -9.03 -7.00
CA TYR A 274 7.85 -10.41 -7.25
C TYR A 274 6.88 -10.92 -6.16
N MET A 275 6.43 -10.04 -5.28
CA MET A 275 5.47 -10.32 -4.20
C MET A 275 4.05 -9.83 -4.56
N GLY A 276 3.78 -9.54 -5.83
CA GLY A 276 2.45 -9.29 -6.38
C GLY A 276 2.09 -7.84 -6.70
N ILE A 277 2.93 -6.85 -6.36
CA ILE A 277 2.75 -5.46 -6.85
C ILE A 277 3.39 -5.35 -8.23
N ASN A 278 2.68 -4.74 -9.19
CA ASN A 278 3.20 -4.49 -10.54
C ASN A 278 4.18 -3.31 -10.55
N ILE A 279 5.40 -3.52 -10.04
CA ILE A 279 6.52 -2.58 -10.15
C ILE A 279 7.32 -2.96 -11.41
N PRO A 280 7.62 -2.00 -12.30
CA PRO A 280 8.28 -2.28 -13.58
C PRO A 280 9.74 -2.74 -13.40
N THR A 281 10.42 -3.04 -14.51
CA THR A 281 11.80 -3.55 -14.45
C THR A 281 12.78 -2.52 -13.91
N ARG A 282 13.97 -2.96 -13.49
CA ARG A 282 15.02 -2.07 -12.97
C ARG A 282 15.35 -0.94 -13.93
N GLU A 283 15.40 -1.24 -15.22
CA GLU A 283 15.75 -0.32 -16.31
C GLU A 283 14.64 0.70 -16.58
N GLU A 284 13.42 0.44 -16.13
CA GLU A 284 12.30 1.38 -16.27
C GLU A 284 12.18 2.34 -15.07
N LEU A 285 12.73 1.97 -13.91
CA LEU A 285 12.69 2.77 -12.70
C LEU A 285 13.61 3.99 -12.81
N ILE A 286 13.05 5.19 -12.66
CA ILE A 286 13.80 6.44 -12.89
C ILE A 286 14.91 6.64 -11.85
N ALA A 287 14.71 6.15 -10.62
CA ALA A 287 15.68 6.27 -9.54
C ALA A 287 16.95 5.43 -9.77
N ASN A 288 16.90 4.43 -10.66
CA ASN A 288 18.10 3.69 -11.10
C ASN A 288 18.90 4.45 -12.18
N LYS A 289 18.35 5.52 -12.74
CA LYS A 289 18.98 6.31 -13.81
C LYS A 289 19.47 7.66 -13.32
N LEU A 290 18.71 8.29 -12.43
CA LEU A 290 18.94 9.65 -11.97
C LEU A 290 18.98 9.67 -10.44
N ASP A 291 20.04 10.25 -9.90
CA ASP A 291 20.08 10.68 -8.51
C ASP A 291 19.08 11.83 -8.25
N THR A 292 18.87 12.17 -6.99
CA THR A 292 17.87 13.19 -6.59
C THR A 292 18.10 14.54 -7.23
N LEU A 293 19.35 14.97 -7.37
CA LEU A 293 19.71 16.26 -7.97
C LEU A 293 19.38 16.28 -9.46
N LYS A 294 19.80 15.24 -10.21
CA LYS A 294 19.48 15.11 -11.63
C LYS A 294 17.99 14.91 -11.87
N LEU A 295 17.30 14.24 -10.96
CA LEU A 295 15.85 14.04 -11.06
C LEU A 295 15.08 15.36 -10.81
N ALA A 296 15.52 16.19 -9.87
CA ALA A 296 14.96 17.53 -9.68
C ALA A 296 15.10 18.36 -10.97
N GLN A 297 16.31 18.38 -11.56
CA GLN A 297 16.56 19.05 -12.84
C GLN A 297 15.70 18.49 -13.98
N HIS A 298 15.62 17.16 -14.10
CA HIS A 298 14.82 16.49 -15.13
C HIS A 298 13.33 16.84 -15.05
N THR A 299 12.82 17.08 -13.85
CA THR A 299 11.41 17.42 -13.59
C THR A 299 11.14 18.92 -13.59
N GLY A 300 12.19 19.75 -13.59
CA GLY A 300 12.09 21.22 -13.50
C GLY A 300 11.84 21.74 -12.08
N ALA A 301 12.03 20.91 -11.06
CA ALA A 301 11.89 21.29 -9.66
C ALA A 301 13.18 21.89 -9.10
N ASP A 302 13.07 22.75 -8.08
CA ASP A 302 14.22 23.39 -7.42
C ASP A 302 14.97 22.41 -6.52
N SER A 303 14.25 21.44 -5.93
CA SER A 303 14.86 20.35 -5.18
C SER A 303 13.93 19.14 -5.13
N LEU A 304 14.51 17.95 -4.92
CA LEU A 304 13.77 16.71 -4.72
C LEU A 304 14.43 15.90 -3.61
N CYS A 305 13.64 15.44 -2.65
CA CYS A 305 14.10 14.52 -1.60
C CYS A 305 13.09 13.37 -1.41
N TYR A 306 13.61 12.19 -1.08
CA TYR A 306 12.83 11.02 -0.69
C TYR A 306 12.90 10.83 0.82
N LEU A 307 11.86 10.25 1.40
CA LEU A 307 11.92 9.68 2.74
C LEU A 307 12.94 8.55 2.77
N SER A 308 13.75 8.44 3.81
CA SER A 308 14.70 7.36 3.96
C SER A 308 14.01 6.02 4.26
N VAL A 309 14.66 4.89 3.95
CA VAL A 309 14.14 3.54 4.30
C VAL A 309 13.95 3.42 5.81
N LYS A 310 14.88 3.98 6.59
CA LYS A 310 14.81 4.04 8.05
C LYS A 310 13.59 4.87 8.50
N GLY A 311 13.41 6.06 7.96
CA GLY A 311 12.27 6.94 8.29
C GLY A 311 10.92 6.31 7.93
N LEU A 312 10.83 5.60 6.80
CA LEU A 312 9.63 4.85 6.45
C LEU A 312 9.34 3.72 7.46
N HIS A 313 10.36 2.95 7.85
CA HIS A 313 10.20 1.91 8.87
C HIS A 313 9.77 2.47 10.23
N GLU A 314 10.37 3.57 10.66
CA GLU A 314 10.02 4.23 11.92
C GLU A 314 8.57 4.70 11.89
N ALA A 315 8.14 5.38 10.82
CA ALA A 315 6.76 5.84 10.65
C ALA A 315 5.74 4.68 10.67
N VAL A 316 6.02 3.59 9.94
CA VAL A 316 5.13 2.41 9.87
C VAL A 316 5.03 1.71 11.22
N ARG A 317 6.12 1.63 11.98
CA ARG A 317 6.16 0.89 13.26
C ARG A 317 5.69 1.68 14.46
N GLN A 318 5.62 3.01 14.36
CA GLN A 318 5.40 3.91 15.48
C GLN A 318 4.16 3.58 16.33
N ASN A 319 3.06 3.15 15.70
CA ASN A 319 1.78 2.89 16.38
C ASN A 319 1.41 1.40 16.45
N ILE A 320 2.27 0.50 15.96
CA ILE A 320 2.01 -0.94 16.06
C ILE A 320 2.21 -1.36 17.50
N ARG A 321 1.18 -1.98 18.10
CA ARG A 321 1.27 -2.49 19.46
C ARG A 321 2.12 -3.76 19.48
N CYS A 322 3.41 -3.62 19.78
CA CYS A 322 4.29 -4.76 20.00
C CYS A 322 3.94 -5.46 21.31
N ASN A 323 3.50 -6.70 21.23
CA ASN A 323 3.55 -7.65 22.34
C ASN A 323 4.74 -8.59 22.07
N ASN A 324 5.58 -8.86 23.08
CA ASN A 324 6.84 -9.63 22.98
C ASN A 324 6.73 -11.05 22.36
N LYS A 325 5.52 -11.49 21.97
CA LYS A 325 5.23 -12.80 21.41
C LYS A 325 5.06 -12.79 19.89
N THR A 326 4.87 -11.65 19.24
CA THR A 326 4.58 -11.59 17.80
C THR A 326 5.64 -10.75 17.06
N PRO A 327 6.53 -11.38 16.28
CA PRO A 327 7.52 -10.63 15.49
C PRO A 327 6.82 -9.77 14.43
N ILE A 328 7.28 -8.53 14.28
CA ILE A 328 6.76 -7.58 13.27
C ILE A 328 7.83 -7.38 12.21
N GLY A 329 7.44 -7.49 10.95
CA GLY A 329 8.34 -7.22 9.84
C GLY A 329 7.59 -6.83 8.58
N HIS A 330 8.27 -6.02 7.78
CA HIS A 330 7.73 -5.40 6.58
C HIS A 330 8.65 -5.71 5.42
N CYS A 331 8.08 -6.16 4.30
CA CYS A 331 8.81 -6.35 3.06
C CYS A 331 9.13 -5.00 2.44
N THR A 332 10.42 -4.71 2.30
CA THR A 332 10.96 -3.53 1.60
C THR A 332 11.69 -3.88 0.32
N ALA A 333 11.47 -5.08 -0.24
CA ALA A 333 12.23 -5.60 -1.37
C ALA A 333 12.29 -4.67 -2.58
N CYS A 334 11.19 -3.94 -2.88
CA CYS A 334 11.17 -2.96 -3.97
C CYS A 334 12.08 -1.72 -3.73
N LEU A 335 12.48 -1.49 -2.48
CA LEU A 335 13.31 -0.38 -2.03
C LEU A 335 14.76 -0.84 -1.80
N THR A 336 14.95 -1.99 -1.13
CA THR A 336 16.27 -2.48 -0.67
C THR A 336 16.83 -3.63 -1.50
N GLY A 337 16.00 -4.34 -2.27
CA GLY A 337 16.38 -5.55 -2.98
C GLY A 337 16.43 -6.80 -2.12
N GLU A 338 16.18 -6.68 -0.83
CA GLU A 338 16.15 -7.79 0.12
C GLU A 338 14.75 -8.40 0.11
N TYR A 339 14.61 -9.50 -0.64
CA TYR A 339 13.38 -10.27 -0.67
C TYR A 339 13.28 -11.19 0.55
N PRO A 340 12.07 -11.39 1.09
CA PRO A 340 11.89 -12.27 2.25
C PRO A 340 12.28 -13.72 1.96
N GLN A 341 12.26 -14.11 0.68
CA GLN A 341 12.79 -15.38 0.22
C GLN A 341 13.82 -15.16 -0.88
N LYS A 342 14.84 -16.01 -0.92
CA LYS A 342 15.77 -16.08 -2.05
C LYS A 342 15.00 -16.43 -3.32
N LEU A 343 15.10 -15.55 -4.31
CA LEU A 343 14.54 -15.80 -5.64
C LEU A 343 15.48 -16.75 -6.38
N GLU A 344 15.00 -17.95 -6.70
CA GLU A 344 15.67 -18.85 -7.62
C GLU A 344 15.30 -18.41 -9.04
N TRP A 345 16.30 -17.97 -9.79
CA TRP A 345 16.16 -17.62 -11.21
C TRP A 345 16.82 -18.68 -12.07
#